data_AF-A0A962YHI4-F1
#
_entry.id   AF-A0A962YHI4-F1
#
_cell.length_a   1.000
_cell.length_b   1.000
_cell.length_c   1.000
_cell.angle_alpha   90.00
_cell.angle_beta   90.00
_cell.angle_gamma   90.00
#
_symmetry.space_group_name_H-M   'P 1'
#
loop_
_entity.id
_entity.type
_entity.pdbx_description
1 polymer ?
#
loop_
_entity_poly.entity_id
_entity_poly.type
_entity_poly.pdbx_seq_one_letter_code
_entity_poly.pdbx_strand_id
1 'polypeptide(L)' 'AMERLHKSCRRLIWLNPLLRFDGFQPRAGGIRALLPHVDEFRPAHNLTSLIDLAELLARPARRHEEGISEWLHMMH' A
#
# COMPACT_ATOMS: atom_id res chain seq x y z
N ALA A 1 -8.10 4.57 14.84
CA ALA A 1 -8.96 3.75 13.94
C ALA A 1 -8.13 2.85 13.02
N MET A 2 -7.14 3.39 12.28
CA MET A 2 -6.34 2.59 11.33
C MET A 2 -5.50 1.49 11.96
N GLU A 3 -4.92 1.72 13.15
CA GLU A 3 -4.23 0.66 13.89
C GLU A 3 -5.12 -0.57 14.17
N ARG A 4 -6.39 -0.35 14.51
CA ARG A 4 -7.35 -1.46 14.71
C ARG A 4 -7.60 -2.21 13.41
N LEU A 5 -7.73 -1.49 12.28
CA LEU A 5 -7.90 -2.10 10.97
C LEU A 5 -6.68 -2.96 10.61
N HIS A 6 -5.48 -2.40 10.75
CA HIS A 6 -4.22 -3.12 10.54
C HIS A 6 -4.10 -4.38 11.42
N LYS A 7 -4.50 -4.31 12.69
CA LYS A 7 -4.50 -5.48 13.60
C LYS A 7 -5.60 -6.50 13.28
N SER A 8 -6.69 -6.09 12.63
CA SER A 8 -7.82 -6.96 12.28
C SER A 8 -7.65 -7.74 10.98
N CYS A 9 -6.61 -7.44 10.20
CA CYS A 9 -6.32 -8.13 8.95
C CYS A 9 -4.92 -8.75 8.98
N ARG A 10 -4.74 -9.82 8.19
CA ARG A 10 -3.44 -10.48 8.02
C ARG A 10 -2.47 -9.64 7.17
N ARG A 11 -3.03 -8.81 6.29
CA ARG A 11 -2.33 -7.90 5.37
C ARG A 11 -3.29 -6.77 4.95
N LEU A 12 -2.86 -5.53 5.08
CA LEU A 12 -3.59 -4.33 4.67
C LEU A 12 -2.95 -3.75 3.40
N ILE A 13 -3.55 -4.02 2.24
CA ILE A 13 -3.05 -3.53 0.96
C ILE A 13 -3.81 -2.25 0.60
N TRP A 14 -3.08 -1.19 0.32
CA TRP A 14 -3.66 0.03 -0.21
C TRP A 14 -3.41 0.15 -1.71
N LEU A 15 -4.50 0.03 -2.47
CA LEU A 15 -4.54 0.24 -3.90
C LEU A 15 -4.79 1.71 -4.22
N ASN A 16 -3.88 2.33 -4.99
CA ASN A 16 -3.95 3.73 -5.32
C ASN A 16 -3.72 3.98 -6.83
N PRO A 17 -4.79 4.28 -7.60
CA PRO A 17 -4.68 4.57 -9.02
C PRO A 17 -3.82 5.78 -9.37
N LEU A 18 -3.58 6.68 -8.40
CA LEU A 18 -2.77 7.89 -8.58
C LEU A 18 -1.27 7.62 -8.56
N LEU A 19 -0.84 6.41 -8.15
CA LEU A 19 0.59 6.05 -8.15
C LEU A 19 1.22 5.92 -9.53
N ARG A 20 0.42 6.03 -10.61
CA ARG A 20 0.94 6.09 -11.98
C ARG A 20 1.59 7.41 -12.34
N PHE A 21 1.35 8.45 -11.55
CA PHE A 21 1.89 9.78 -11.80
C PHE A 21 3.19 9.91 -11.00
N ASP A 22 4.30 10.13 -11.69
CA ASP A 22 5.64 10.27 -11.08
C ASP A 22 5.70 11.38 -10.01
N GLY A 23 4.75 12.32 -10.04
CA GLY A 23 4.60 13.40 -9.06
C GLY A 23 3.64 13.11 -7.90
N PHE A 24 3.11 11.89 -7.74
CA PHE A 24 2.22 11.58 -6.62
C PHE A 24 2.96 11.79 -5.30
N GLN A 25 2.45 12.70 -4.47
CA GLN A 25 2.98 12.96 -3.14
C GLN A 25 1.86 12.86 -2.11
N PRO A 26 2.07 12.12 -0.99
CA PRO A 26 1.13 12.02 0.11
C PRO A 26 1.10 13.33 0.92
N ARG A 27 0.56 14.42 0.34
CA ARG A 27 0.51 15.74 0.99
C ARG A 27 -0.66 15.87 1.97
N ALA A 28 -1.76 15.17 1.71
CA ALA A 28 -2.92 15.20 2.58
C ALA A 28 -2.61 14.50 3.92
N GLY A 29 -2.97 15.15 5.03
CA GLY A 29 -2.71 14.61 6.38
C GLY A 29 -3.33 13.23 6.63
N GLY A 30 -4.52 12.99 6.09
CA GLY A 30 -5.18 11.68 6.20
C GLY A 30 -4.39 10.56 5.50
N ILE A 31 -3.78 10.85 4.35
CA ILE A 31 -2.92 9.89 3.65
C ILE A 31 -1.67 9.61 4.47
N ARG A 32 -1.00 10.65 4.99
CA ARG A 32 0.19 10.49 5.84
C ARG A 32 -0.07 9.68 7.09
N ALA A 33 -1.23 9.88 7.71
CA ALA A 33 -1.64 9.13 8.90
C ALA A 33 -1.98 7.66 8.61
N LEU A 34 -2.36 7.34 7.37
CA LEU A 34 -2.69 5.98 6.95
C LEU A 34 -1.44 5.17 6.56
N LEU A 35 -0.43 5.84 5.99
CA LEU A 35 0.76 5.19 5.46
C LEU A 35 1.45 4.25 6.47
N PRO A 36 1.72 4.60 7.73
CA PRO A 36 2.39 3.69 8.67
C PRO A 36 1.61 2.41 9.01
N HIS A 37 0.35 2.31 8.60
CA HIS A 37 -0.55 1.21 8.96
C HIS A 37 -0.86 0.27 7.80
N VAL A 38 -0.45 0.58 6.57
CA VAL A 38 -0.61 -0.37 5.45
C VAL A 38 0.54 -1.40 5.50
N ASP A 39 0.41 -2.52 4.82
CA ASP A 39 1.52 -3.47 4.63
C ASP A 39 2.12 -3.29 3.23
N GLU A 40 1.27 -2.95 2.26
CA GLU A 40 1.65 -2.75 0.87
C GLU A 40 0.92 -1.55 0.28
N PHE A 41 1.61 -0.81 -0.59
CA PHE A 41 1.06 0.32 -1.33
C PHE A 41 1.32 0.12 -2.82
N ARG A 42 0.26 -0.02 -3.62
CA ARG A 42 0.37 -0.51 -5.00
C ARG A 42 -0.51 0.28 -5.97
N PRO A 43 -0.08 0.47 -7.23
CA PRO A 43 -0.93 1.03 -8.27
C PRO A 43 -2.11 0.09 -8.57
N ALA A 44 -3.21 0.66 -9.06
CA ALA A 44 -4.39 -0.12 -9.47
C ALA A 44 -5.06 0.49 -10.71
N HIS A 45 -4.26 1.01 -11.64
CA HIS A 45 -4.75 1.86 -12.74
C HIS A 45 -4.74 1.19 -14.11
N ASN A 46 -4.34 -0.08 -14.21
CA ASN A 46 -4.31 -0.83 -15.47
C ASN A 46 -4.50 -2.34 -15.22
N LEU A 47 -4.74 -3.10 -16.30
CA LEU A 47 -4.99 -4.54 -16.23
C LEU A 47 -3.81 -5.32 -15.63
N THR A 48 -2.58 -4.94 -15.96
CA THR A 48 -1.37 -5.55 -15.38
C THR A 48 -1.36 -5.42 -13.86
N SER A 49 -1.70 -4.25 -13.31
CA SER A 49 -1.79 -4.01 -11.86
C SER A 49 -2.84 -4.91 -11.18
N LEU A 50 -3.92 -5.23 -11.89
CA LEU A 50 -4.97 -6.12 -11.38
C LEU A 50 -4.55 -7.59 -11.42
N ILE A 51 -3.79 -7.99 -12.44
CA ILE A 51 -3.20 -9.32 -12.54
C ILE A 51 -2.17 -9.50 -11.41
N ASP A 52 -1.27 -8.54 -11.23
CA ASP A 52 -0.27 -8.54 -10.14
C ASP A 52 -0.94 -8.64 -8.76
N LEU A 53 -2.06 -7.93 -8.57
CA LEU A 53 -2.87 -8.02 -7.36
C LEU A 53 -3.46 -9.43 -7.19
N ALA A 54 -4.02 -10.03 -8.23
CA ALA A 54 -4.58 -11.37 -8.18
C ALA A 54 -3.53 -12.43 -7.82
N GLU A 55 -2.33 -12.36 -8.42
CA GLU A 55 -1.21 -13.23 -8.08
C GLU A 55 -0.76 -13.07 -6.63
N LEU A 56 -0.75 -11.83 -6.13
CA LEU A 56 -0.37 -11.53 -4.76
C LEU A 56 -1.38 -12.11 -3.76
N LEU A 57 -2.67 -11.95 -4.04
CA LEU A 57 -3.75 -12.51 -3.23
C LEU A 57 -3.78 -14.04 -3.25
N ALA A 58 -3.26 -14.67 -4.31
CA ALA A 58 -3.15 -16.12 -4.41
C ALA A 58 -2.03 -16.70 -3.52
N ARG A 59 -1.12 -15.87 -3.00
CA ARG A 59 -0.03 -16.29 -2.10
C ARG A 59 -0.49 -16.20 -0.63
N PRO A 60 0.05 -17.05 0.27
CA PRO A 60 -0.21 -16.91 1.70
C PRO A 60 0.14 -15.50 2.20
N ALA A 61 -0.82 -14.84 2.84
CA ALA A 61 -0.62 -13.51 3.37
C ALA A 61 0.46 -13.53 4.47
N ARG A 62 1.61 -12.93 4.17
CA ARG A 62 2.65 -12.55 5.13
C ARG A 62 2.48 -11.08 5.47
N ARG A 63 2.52 -10.74 6.76
CA ARG A 63 2.64 -9.36 7.23
C ARG A 63 4.02 -8.85 6.80
N HIS A 64 4.07 -7.69 6.14
CA HIS A 64 5.31 -7.16 5.58
C HIS A 64 5.82 -6.07 6.53
N GLU A 65 6.85 -6.36 7.32
CA GLU A 65 7.37 -5.39 8.30
C GLU A 65 8.14 -4.22 7.63
N GLU A 66 8.55 -4.39 6.37
CA GLU A 66 9.48 -3.48 5.68
C GLU A 66 8.79 -2.56 4.63
N GLY A 67 7.53 -2.81 4.29
CA GLY A 67 6.94 -2.37 3.00
C GLY A 67 6.72 -0.87 2.83
N ILE A 68 6.53 -0.14 3.93
CA ILE A 68 6.41 1.32 3.92
C ILE A 68 7.74 2.00 4.20
N SER A 69 8.60 1.39 4.99
CA SER A 69 9.89 1.98 5.34
C SER A 69 10.75 2.17 4.09
N GLU A 70 10.84 1.17 3.20
CA GLU A 70 11.51 1.34 1.90
C GLU A 70 10.83 2.38 1.02
N TRP A 71 9.50 2.41 0.98
CA TRP A 71 8.74 3.38 0.19
C TRP A 71 8.90 4.82 0.68
N LEU A 72 8.91 5.04 1.99
CA LEU A 72 9.16 6.34 2.59
C LEU A 72 10.57 6.85 2.28
N HIS A 73 11.57 5.94 2.22
CA HIS A 73 12.92 6.29 1.80
C HIS A 73 13.02 6.61 0.30
N MET A 74 12.26 5.92 -0.56
CA MET A 74 12.22 6.19 -2.02
C MET A 74 11.57 7.52 -2.39
N MET A 75 10.82 8.16 -1.48
CA MET A 75 10.09 9.41 -1.71
C MET A 75 10.80 10.66 -1.15
N HIS A 76 11.98 10.49 -0.55
CA HIS A 76 12.86 11.57 -0.07
C HIS A 76 14.07 11.73 -0.99
#